data_AF-A0AAW2MWY9-F1
#
_entry.id   AF-A0AAW2MWY9-F1
#
_cell.length_a   1.000
_cell.length_b   1.000
_cell.length_c   1.000
_cell.angle_alpha   90.00
_cell.angle_beta   90.00
_cell.angle_gamma   90.00
#
_symmetry.space_group_name_H-M   'P 1'
#
loop_
_entity.id
_entity.type
_entity.pdbx_description
1 polymer ?
#
loop_
_entity_poly.entity_id
_entity_poly.type
_entity_poly.pdbx_seq_one_letter_code
_entity_poly.pdbx_strand_id
1 'polypeptide(L)'
;MAVEDPTVPGGVKLVIEDYPYAADGLLIWAAIKELVESYVEHYYSEPNSISSDVELQAWWNEIKNKGHHDKRKEPWWPNLSTQDDLSDILTTMIWIASGQHAAINFGQYPLEGIHQTVLLSCGN
;
A
#
# COMPACT_ATOMS: atom_id res chain seq x y z
N MET A 1 -13.27 3.70 -9.09
CA MET A 1 -14.00 4.41 -8.01
C MET A 1 -13.36 5.76 -7.65
N ALA A 2 -12.28 6.16 -8.32
CA ALA A 2 -11.67 7.49 -8.27
C ALA A 2 -11.15 7.82 -9.68
N VAL A 3 -10.80 9.09 -9.93
CA VAL A 3 -10.14 9.57 -11.14
C VAL A 3 -8.88 10.31 -10.73
N GLU A 4 -7.79 10.18 -11.48
CA GLU A 4 -6.57 10.96 -11.24
C GLU A 4 -6.87 12.45 -11.37
N ASP A 5 -6.47 13.20 -10.35
CA ASP A 5 -6.60 14.64 -10.29
C ASP A 5 -5.41 15.20 -9.50
N PRO A 6 -4.36 15.69 -10.18
CA PRO A 6 -3.19 16.23 -9.52
C PRO A 6 -3.47 17.49 -8.69
N THR A 7 -4.65 18.09 -8.82
CA THR A 7 -5.02 19.32 -8.10
C THR A 7 -5.55 19.08 -6.70
N VAL A 8 -5.91 17.83 -6.37
CA VAL A 8 -6.42 17.47 -5.04
C VAL A 8 -5.34 16.79 -4.19
N PRO A 9 -5.38 16.95 -2.86
CA PRO A 9 -4.50 16.21 -1.95
C PRO A 9 -4.63 14.69 -2.20
N GLY A 10 -3.50 14.00 -2.34
CA GLY A 10 -3.46 12.57 -2.65
C GLY A 10 -3.59 12.22 -4.14
N GLY A 11 -3.73 13.21 -5.04
CA GLY A 11 -3.63 13.02 -6.50
C GLY A 11 -4.80 12.28 -7.16
N VAL A 12 -5.84 11.97 -6.40
CA VAL A 12 -7.03 11.26 -6.89
C VAL A 12 -8.31 11.86 -6.30
N LYS A 13 -9.33 12.03 -7.14
CA LYS A 13 -10.67 12.46 -6.74
C LYS A 13 -11.62 11.28 -6.72
N LEU A 14 -12.28 11.04 -5.59
CA LEU A 14 -13.28 9.98 -5.46
C LEU A 14 -14.49 10.25 -6.36
N VAL A 15 -14.98 9.21 -7.05
CA VAL A 15 -16.23 9.29 -7.84
C VAL A 15 -17.46 9.33 -6.90
N ILE A 16 -17.34 8.68 -5.74
CA ILE A 16 -18.30 8.74 -4.65
C ILE A 16 -17.60 9.49 -3.51
N GLU A 17 -18.03 10.73 -3.27
CA GLU A 17 -17.38 11.61 -2.28
C GLU A 17 -17.45 11.01 -0.87
N ASP A 18 -18.60 10.45 -0.49
CA ASP A 18 -18.81 9.78 0.79
C ASP A 18 -18.59 8.28 0.67
N TYR A 19 -17.36 7.88 0.35
CA TYR A 19 -16.93 6.49 0.43
C TYR A 19 -15.96 6.32 1.62
N PRO A 20 -16.44 5.98 2.83
CA PRO A 20 -15.67 6.10 4.07
C PRO A 20 -14.34 5.34 4.06
N TYR A 21 -14.34 4.09 3.56
CA TYR A 21 -13.11 3.30 3.46
C TYR A 21 -12.04 3.97 2.57
N ALA A 22 -12.45 4.54 1.42
CA ALA A 22 -11.52 5.19 0.51
C ALA A 22 -11.10 6.57 1.01
N ALA A 23 -12.04 7.37 1.53
CA ALA A 23 -11.77 8.69 2.07
C ALA A 23 -10.79 8.64 3.25
N ASP A 24 -11.05 7.79 4.25
CA ASP A 24 -10.19 7.64 5.42
C ASP A 24 -8.87 6.93 5.04
N GLY A 25 -8.95 5.92 4.17
CA GLY A 25 -7.79 5.18 3.68
C GLY A 25 -6.78 6.07 2.97
N LEU A 26 -7.24 7.04 2.16
CA LEU A 26 -6.36 8.00 1.47
C LEU A 26 -5.61 8.91 2.45
N LEU A 27 -6.24 9.32 3.56
CA LEU A 27 -5.57 10.12 4.60
C LEU A 27 -4.46 9.32 5.28
N ILE A 28 -4.73 8.06 5.63
CA ILE A 28 -3.72 7.18 6.25
C ILE A 28 -2.60 6.87 5.26
N TRP A 29 -2.93 6.57 4.00
CA TRP A 29 -1.94 6.34 2.96
C TRP A 29 -1.02 7.55 2.78
N ALA A 30 -1.57 8.76 2.70
CA ALA A 30 -0.79 9.98 2.58
C ALA A 30 0.18 10.17 3.76
N ALA A 31 -0.29 9.94 5.00
CA ALA A 31 0.56 10.03 6.19
C ALA A 31 1.68 8.98 6.22
N ILE A 32 1.41 7.74 5.79
CA ILE A 32 2.43 6.70 5.66
C ILE A 32 3.46 7.12 4.60
N LYS A 33 3.00 7.59 3.44
CA LYS A 33 3.87 7.99 2.34
C LYS A 33 4.81 9.13 2.75
N GLU A 34 4.27 10.18 3.37
CA GLU A 34 5.06 11.31 3.89
C GLU A 34 6.13 10.85 4.89
N LEU A 35 5.76 9.96 5.84
CA LEU A 35 6.70 9.40 6.80
C LEU A 35 7.82 8.61 6.12
N VAL A 36 7.45 7.74 5.18
CA VAL A 36 8.40 6.88 4.46
C VAL A 36 9.34 7.70 3.59
N GLU A 37 8.83 8.68 2.84
CA GLU A 37 9.64 9.55 1.99
C GLU A 37 10.67 10.33 2.83
N SER A 38 10.25 10.91 3.95
CA SER A 38 11.17 11.60 4.86
C SER A 38 12.23 10.65 5.44
N TYR A 39 11.86 9.40 5.75
CA TYR A 39 12.81 8.41 6.25
C TYR A 39 13.80 7.98 5.17
N VAL A 40 13.32 7.65 3.96
CA VAL A 40 14.17 7.23 2.84
C VAL A 40 15.13 8.35 2.44
N GLU A 41 14.66 9.59 2.33
CA GLU A 41 15.50 10.75 2.01
C GLU A 41 16.62 10.92 3.05
N HIS A 42 16.34 10.68 4.32
CA HIS A 42 17.34 10.80 5.38
C HIS A 42 18.50 9.79 5.26
N TYR A 43 18.21 8.54 4.87
CA TYR A 43 19.23 7.47 4.80
C TYR A 43 19.84 7.29 3.41
N TYR A 44 19.13 7.65 2.35
CA TYR A 44 19.52 7.41 0.96
C TYR A 44 19.70 8.72 0.16
N SER A 45 20.19 9.78 0.79
CA SER A 45 20.33 11.13 0.20
C SER A 45 21.28 11.20 -1.02
N GLU A 46 22.24 10.28 -1.12
CA GLU A 46 23.23 10.28 -2.19
C GLU A 46 22.72 9.60 -3.48
N PRO A 47 23.15 10.08 -4.67
CA PRO A 47 22.87 9.41 -5.93
C PRO A 47 23.34 7.95 -5.91
N ASN A 48 22.53 7.04 -6.45
CA ASN A 48 22.80 5.60 -6.55
C ASN A 48 22.89 4.85 -5.20
N SER A 49 22.68 5.51 -4.06
CA SER A 49 22.73 4.88 -2.73
C SER A 49 21.86 3.63 -2.63
N ILE A 50 20.63 3.69 -3.16
CA ILE A 50 19.67 2.56 -3.28
C ILE A 50 20.25 1.40 -4.09
N SER A 51 20.82 1.68 -5.25
CA SER A 51 21.35 0.65 -6.16
C SER A 51 22.65 0.03 -5.65
N SER A 52 23.41 0.77 -4.83
CA SER A 52 24.66 0.30 -4.23
C SER A 52 24.49 -0.48 -2.94
N ASP A 53 23.31 -0.41 -2.31
CA ASP A 53 23.01 -1.13 -1.08
C ASP A 53 22.74 -2.61 -1.37
N VAL A 54 23.76 -3.43 -1.13
CA VAL A 54 23.72 -4.87 -1.43
C VAL A 54 22.70 -5.63 -0.58
N GLU A 55 22.44 -5.20 0.66
CA GLU A 55 21.47 -5.85 1.54
C GLU A 55 20.05 -5.54 1.08
N LEU A 56 19.78 -4.27 0.77
CA LEU A 56 18.50 -3.83 0.24
C LEU A 56 18.16 -4.51 -1.09
N GLN A 57 19.13 -4.60 -2.00
CA GLN A 57 18.96 -5.28 -3.29
C GLN A 57 18.74 -6.79 -3.10
N ALA A 58 19.46 -7.43 -2.18
CA ALA A 58 19.27 -8.85 -1.88
C ALA A 58 17.88 -9.14 -1.28
N TRP A 59 17.43 -8.29 -0.35
CA TRP A 59 16.12 -8.38 0.28
C TRP A 59 14.98 -8.33 -0.75
N TRP A 60 14.99 -7.36 -1.65
CA TRP A 60 13.95 -7.23 -2.67
C TRP A 60 13.96 -8.37 -3.68
N ASN A 61 15.17 -8.81 -4.07
CA ASN A 61 15.32 -9.98 -4.92
C ASN A 61 14.78 -11.25 -4.27
N GLU A 62 14.93 -11.42 -2.96
CA GLU A 62 14.37 -12.56 -2.24
C GLU A 62 12.83 -12.52 -2.21
N ILE A 63 12.24 -11.36 -1.90
CA ILE A 63 10.78 -11.17 -1.93
C ILE A 63 10.22 -11.58 -3.29
N LYS A 64 10.79 -11.05 -4.38
CA LYS A 64 10.31 -11.32 -5.74
C LYS A 64 10.54 -12.77 -6.17
N ASN A 65 11.74 -13.30 -5.98
CA ASN A 65 12.14 -14.57 -6.59
C ASN A 65 11.85 -15.80 -5.73
N LYS A 66 11.81 -15.66 -4.39
CA LYS A 66 11.49 -16.76 -3.48
C LYS A 66 10.11 -16.57 -2.84
N GLY A 67 9.86 -15.41 -2.22
CA GLY A 67 8.59 -15.14 -1.51
C GLY A 67 7.37 -15.19 -2.42
N HIS A 68 7.47 -14.56 -3.59
CA HIS A 68 6.44 -14.51 -4.62
C HIS A 68 6.91 -15.17 -5.93
N HIS A 69 7.61 -16.29 -5.83
CA HIS A 69 8.22 -16.99 -6.96
C HIS A 69 7.28 -17.15 -8.17
N ASP A 70 6.02 -17.51 -7.94
CA ASP A 70 5.05 -17.78 -9.01
C ASP A 70 4.63 -16.52 -9.78
N LYS A 71 4.87 -15.34 -9.20
CA LYS A 71 4.61 -14.02 -9.79
C LYS A 71 5.86 -13.28 -10.19
N ARG A 72 7.06 -13.86 -10.05
CA ARG A 72 8.35 -13.17 -10.30
C ARG A 72 8.54 -12.60 -11.72
N LYS A 73 7.76 -13.08 -12.70
CA LYS A 73 7.83 -12.68 -14.11
C LYS A 73 6.80 -11.62 -14.51
N GLU A 74 5.95 -11.20 -13.58
CA GLU A 74 4.92 -10.20 -13.89
C GLU A 74 5.55 -8.81 -14.16
N PRO A 75 5.00 -8.03 -15.10
CA PRO A 75 5.60 -6.77 -15.54
C PRO A 75 5.48 -5.63 -14.53
N TRP A 76 4.60 -5.77 -13.52
CA TRP A 76 4.33 -4.73 -12.53
C TRP A 76 5.32 -4.67 -11.37
N TRP A 77 6.30 -5.58 -11.30
CA TRP A 77 7.33 -5.54 -10.25
C TRP A 77 8.20 -4.28 -10.38
N PRO A 78 8.29 -3.46 -9.32
CA PRO A 78 9.27 -2.38 -9.26
C PRO A 78 10.72 -2.88 -9.33
N ASN A 79 11.61 -2.07 -9.92
CA ASN A 79 13.02 -2.40 -10.10
C ASN A 79 13.90 -2.06 -8.88
N LEU A 80 13.39 -1.31 -7.89
CA LEU A 80 14.11 -0.84 -6.70
C LEU A 80 15.45 -0.19 -7.04
N SER A 81 15.42 0.88 -7.85
CA SER A 81 16.62 1.59 -8.28
C SER A 81 16.68 3.03 -7.78
N THR A 82 15.53 3.60 -7.42
CA THR A 82 15.38 5.00 -7.00
C THR A 82 14.83 5.12 -5.58
N GLN A 83 14.95 6.30 -4.98
CA GLN A 83 14.28 6.60 -3.71
C GLN A 83 12.77 6.45 -3.85
N ASP A 84 12.19 6.92 -4.97
CA ASP A 84 10.76 6.79 -5.27
C ASP A 84 10.32 5.31 -5.29
N ASP A 85 11.10 4.43 -5.94
CA ASP A 85 10.81 3.00 -5.94
C ASP A 85 10.77 2.44 -4.51
N LEU A 86 11.78 2.77 -3.68
CA LEU A 86 11.85 2.29 -2.30
C LEU A 86 10.70 2.85 -1.47
N SER A 87 10.39 4.13 -1.61
CA SER A 87 9.31 4.80 -0.90
C SER A 87 7.95 4.18 -1.24
N ASP A 88 7.67 3.91 -2.51
CA ASP A 88 6.41 3.28 -2.93
C ASP A 88 6.31 1.83 -2.47
N ILE A 89 7.41 1.07 -2.52
CA ILE A 89 7.48 -0.31 -1.99
C ILE A 89 7.16 -0.32 -0.49
N LEU A 90 7.87 0.48 0.29
CA LEU A 90 7.72 0.51 1.76
C LEU A 90 6.34 1.03 2.17
N THR A 91 5.84 2.08 1.51
CA THR A 91 4.48 2.60 1.72
C THR A 91 3.45 1.51 1.50
N THR A 92 3.56 0.77 0.41
CA THR A 92 2.65 -0.34 0.09
C THR A 92 2.70 -1.43 1.15
N MET A 93 3.90 -1.85 1.57
CA MET A 93 4.07 -2.89 2.59
C MET A 93 3.48 -2.48 3.94
N ILE A 94 3.75 -1.25 4.39
CA ILE A 94 3.24 -0.70 5.66
C ILE A 94 1.72 -0.58 5.59
N TRP A 95 1.16 -0.08 4.48
CA TRP A 95 -0.29 0.02 4.28
C TRP A 95 -0.98 -1.35 4.39
N ILE A 96 -0.45 -2.36 3.69
CA ILE A 96 -1.03 -3.72 3.70
C ILE A 96 -1.05 -4.29 5.13
N ALA A 97 0.06 -4.15 5.86
CA ALA A 97 0.17 -4.68 7.22
C ALA A 97 -0.65 -3.90 8.28
N SER A 98 -1.00 -2.64 8.00
CA SER A 98 -1.68 -1.74 8.95
C SER A 98 -3.11 -1.40 8.50
N GLY A 99 -3.29 -0.29 7.78
CA GLY A 99 -4.58 0.26 7.40
C GLY A 99 -5.46 -0.75 6.65
N GLN A 100 -4.88 -1.48 5.68
CA GLN A 100 -5.63 -2.49 4.94
C GLN A 100 -6.08 -3.63 5.83
N HIS A 101 -5.16 -4.21 6.61
CA HIS A 101 -5.46 -5.31 7.51
C HIS A 101 -6.53 -4.90 8.55
N ALA A 102 -6.38 -3.73 9.16
CA ALA A 102 -7.34 -3.20 10.14
C ALA A 102 -8.74 -3.05 9.54
N ALA A 103 -8.85 -2.51 8.32
CA ALA A 103 -10.12 -2.26 7.65
C ALA A 103 -10.92 -3.54 7.37
N ILE A 104 -10.25 -4.67 7.08
CA ILE A 104 -10.92 -5.94 6.78
C ILE A 104 -11.04 -6.88 7.99
N ASN A 105 -10.27 -6.63 9.05
CA ASN A 105 -10.20 -7.52 10.21
C ASN A 105 -11.11 -7.06 11.36
N PHE A 106 -11.01 -5.80 11.79
CA PHE A 106 -11.71 -5.36 13.01
C PHE A 106 -13.22 -5.21 12.85
N GLY A 107 -13.72 -5.20 11.60
CA GLY A 107 -15.15 -5.20 11.30
C GLY A 107 -15.81 -6.58 11.38
N GLN A 108 -15.06 -7.68 11.42
CA GLN A 108 -15.61 -9.04 11.36
C GLN A 108 -16.64 -9.29 12.48
N TYR A 109 -16.25 -9.14 13.75
CA TYR A 109 -17.21 -9.38 14.84
C TYR A 109 -18.36 -8.36 14.89
N PRO A 110 -18.12 -7.02 14.75
CA PRO A 110 -19.21 -6.04 14.73
C PRO A 110 -20.24 -6.24 13.62
N LEU A 111 -19.83 -6.70 12.43
CA LEU A 111 -20.73 -6.82 11.26
C LEU A 111 -21.28 -8.24 11.10
N GLU A 112 -20.45 -9.27 11.32
CA GLU A 112 -20.81 -10.68 11.09
C GLU A 112 -21.27 -11.41 12.36
N GLY A 113 -21.00 -10.85 13.55
CA GLY A 113 -21.47 -11.38 14.83
C GLY A 113 -22.97 -11.27 15.05
N ILE A 114 -23.68 -10.46 14.24
CA ILE A 114 -25.14 -10.44 14.19
C ILE A 114 -25.59 -11.44 13.12
N HIS A 115 -25.96 -12.64 13.57
CA HIS A 115 -26.31 -13.80 12.73
C HIS A 115 -27.34 -13.52 11.62
N GLN A 116 -28.20 -12.50 11.80
CA GLN A 116 -29.24 -12.13 10.85
C GLN A 116 -28.73 -11.31 9.66
N THR A 117 -27.59 -10.61 9.78
CA THR A 117 -27.02 -9.77 8.72
C THR A 117 -26.36 -10.60 7.61
N VAL A 118 -25.76 -11.75 7.95
CA VAL A 118 -25.09 -12.64 6.98
C VAL A 118 -26.09 -13.49 6.18
N LEU A 119 -27.22 -13.89 6.78
CA LEU A 119 -28.24 -14.68 6.08
C LEU A 119 -29.01 -13.87 5.02
N LEU A 120 -29.12 -12.55 5.19
CA LEU A 120 -29.74 -11.68 4.19
C LEU A 120 -28.84 -11.44 2.96
N SER A 121 -27.51 -11.62 3.06
CA SER A 121 -26.60 -11.51 1.90
C SER A 121 -26.41 -12.83 1.14
N CYS A 122 -26.59 -13.97 1.81
CA CYS A 122 -26.54 -15.32 1.20
C CYS A 122 -27.91 -15.82 0.69
N GLY A 123 -28.97 -15.03 0.84
CA GLY A 123 -30.31 -15.36 0.37
C GLY A 123 -30.65 -14.65 -0.95
N ASN A 124 -30.15 -15.19 -2.07
CA ASN A 124 -30.72 -15.04 -3.41
C ASN A 124 -30.32 -16.26 -4.27
#